data_AF-A0A2K4IM00-F1
#
_entry.id   AF-A0A2K4IM00-F1
#
_cell.length_a   1.000
_cell.length_b   1.000
_cell.length_c   1.000
_cell.angle_alpha   90.00
_cell.angle_beta   90.00
_cell.angle_gamma   90.00
#
_symmetry.space_group_name_H-M   'P 1'
#
loop_
_entity.id
_entity.type
_entity.pdbx_description
1 polymer ?
#
loop_
_entity_poly.entity_id
_entity_poly.type
_entity_poly.pdbx_seq_one_letter_code
_entity_poly.pdbx_strand_id
1 'polypeptide(L)'
;MGTQNIYRIEDEPRPGGLARFAVSPFWPLLALMMGGLWLGLPWFVLNSVAVGSPTRKREWIWVGVGAVGSVILGLALISLLNNGYLSTQAQIQYALLVLVVWKLSIGYVLYTLQNSTIELYQYYGGVLNRFAPLVALAGAFLLKGIVVTLVPATLWYLVVS
;
A
#
# COMPACT_ATOMS: atom_id res chain seq x y z
N MET A 1 -34.86 19.11 21.31
CA MET A 1 -34.11 19.89 20.30
C MET A 1 -33.69 18.92 19.21
N GLY A 2 -34.37 18.94 18.06
CA GLY A 2 -34.01 18.08 16.93
C GLY A 2 -32.63 18.50 16.42
N THR A 3 -31.69 17.55 16.41
CA THR A 3 -30.42 17.68 15.70
C THR A 3 -30.73 17.96 14.24
N GLN A 4 -30.64 19.22 13.85
CA GLN A 4 -30.60 19.62 12.44
C GLN A 4 -29.42 18.88 11.83
N ASN A 5 -29.69 17.82 11.06
CA ASN A 5 -28.70 17.25 10.17
C ASN A 5 -28.38 18.34 9.15
N ILE A 6 -27.37 19.15 9.47
CA ILE A 6 -26.74 20.06 8.51
C ILE A 6 -26.44 19.20 7.28
N TYR A 7 -27.01 19.60 6.14
CA TYR A 7 -26.81 18.88 4.88
C TYR A 7 -25.32 18.63 4.67
N ARG A 8 -24.95 17.36 4.52
CA ARG A 8 -23.57 16.91 4.41
C ARG A 8 -23.41 16.12 3.14
N ILE A 9 -22.40 16.46 2.36
CA ILE A 9 -22.08 15.76 1.11
C ILE A 9 -21.55 14.38 1.47
N GLU A 10 -22.06 13.33 0.82
CA GLU A 10 -21.71 11.92 1.16
C GLU A 10 -20.21 11.63 1.02
N ASP A 11 -19.54 12.34 0.11
CA ASP A 11 -18.11 12.21 -0.18
C ASP A 11 -17.21 13.00 0.79
N GLU A 12 -17.79 13.74 1.74
CA GLU A 12 -17.00 14.54 2.66
C GLU A 12 -16.18 13.65 3.63
N PRO A 13 -14.85 13.84 3.70
CA PRO A 13 -14.01 13.05 4.59
C PRO A 13 -14.38 13.27 6.06
N ARG A 14 -14.26 12.21 6.87
CA ARG A 14 -14.61 12.22 8.29
C ARG A 14 -13.35 12.11 9.16
N PRO A 15 -12.60 13.20 9.35
CA PRO A 15 -11.39 13.16 10.16
C PRO A 15 -11.71 12.82 11.60
N GLY A 16 -11.12 11.72 12.09
CA GLY A 16 -11.16 11.32 13.49
C GLY A 16 -9.91 11.75 14.26
N GLY A 17 -9.70 11.22 15.47
CA GLY A 17 -8.49 11.51 16.29
C GLY A 17 -7.14 11.08 15.66
N LEU A 18 -7.20 10.33 14.55
CA LEU A 18 -6.05 9.91 13.74
C LEU A 18 -5.76 10.85 12.55
N ALA A 19 -6.53 11.92 12.35
CA ALA A 19 -6.34 12.85 11.24
C ALA A 19 -4.95 13.50 11.20
N ARG A 20 -4.30 13.65 12.36
CA ARG A 20 -2.89 14.09 12.47
C ARG A 20 -1.87 13.16 11.81
N PHE A 21 -2.26 11.92 11.52
CA PHE A 21 -1.44 10.94 10.81
C PHE A 21 -1.82 10.83 9.32
N ALA A 22 -2.76 11.65 8.84
CA ALA A 22 -3.07 11.72 7.42
C ALA A 22 -1.85 12.21 6.64
N VAL A 23 -1.51 11.51 5.57
CA VAL A 23 -0.29 11.70 4.79
C VAL A 23 -0.65 11.70 3.31
N SER A 24 0.12 12.41 2.48
CA SER A 24 -0.11 12.35 1.03
C SER A 24 0.08 10.92 0.51
N PRO A 25 -0.78 10.43 -0.40
CA PRO A 25 -0.80 9.02 -0.81
C PRO A 25 0.46 8.64 -1.61
N PHE A 26 1.22 9.64 -2.06
CA PHE A 26 2.54 9.49 -2.64
C PHE A 26 3.52 8.77 -1.70
N TRP A 27 3.51 9.05 -0.39
CA TRP A 27 4.45 8.43 0.54
C TRP A 27 4.16 6.95 0.81
N PRO A 28 2.91 6.52 1.04
CA PRO A 28 2.54 5.10 1.04
C PRO A 28 2.91 4.39 -0.27
N LEU A 29 2.73 5.05 -1.43
CA LEU A 29 3.13 4.49 -2.72
C LEU A 29 4.66 4.29 -2.81
N LEU A 30 5.43 5.29 -2.40
CA LEU A 30 6.89 5.22 -2.40
C LEU A 30 7.40 4.18 -1.39
N ALA A 31 6.76 4.10 -0.22
CA ALA A 31 7.01 3.06 0.77
C ALA A 31 6.71 1.65 0.23
N LEU A 32 5.65 1.51 -0.57
CA LEU A 32 5.36 0.28 -1.29
C LEU A 32 6.47 -0.04 -2.30
N MET A 33 6.85 0.92 -3.15
CA MET A 33 7.90 0.74 -4.17
C MET A 33 9.25 0.36 -3.59
N MET A 34 9.69 1.03 -2.53
CA MET A 34 11.04 0.89 -1.98
C MET A 34 11.12 -0.10 -0.82
N GLY A 35 10.17 -0.01 0.11
CA GLY A 35 10.15 -0.79 1.34
C GLY A 35 9.49 -2.15 1.19
N GLY A 36 8.48 -2.28 0.34
CA GLY A 36 7.78 -3.55 0.12
C GLY A 36 6.29 -3.50 0.38
N LEU A 37 5.62 -4.62 0.10
CA LEU A 37 4.18 -4.78 0.38
C LEU A 37 3.88 -4.66 1.88
N TRP A 38 4.80 -5.11 2.75
CA TRP A 38 4.64 -5.05 4.20
C TRP A 38 4.56 -3.62 4.77
N LEU A 39 5.24 -2.67 4.13
CA LEU A 39 5.26 -1.28 4.59
C LEU A 39 4.15 -0.48 3.89
N GLY A 40 4.05 -0.62 2.58
CA GLY A 40 3.10 0.15 1.77
C GLY A 40 1.65 -0.16 2.06
N LEU A 41 1.26 -1.44 2.06
CA LEU A 41 -0.15 -1.84 2.16
C LEU A 41 -0.78 -1.47 3.51
N PRO A 42 -0.17 -1.76 4.67
CA PRO A 42 -0.73 -1.34 5.95
C PRO A 42 -0.78 0.19 6.06
N TRP A 43 0.18 0.90 5.48
CA TRP A 43 0.15 2.36 5.47
C TRP A 43 -1.00 2.90 4.65
N PHE A 44 -1.32 2.34 3.48
CA PHE A 44 -2.53 2.69 2.74
C PHE A 44 -3.79 2.50 3.60
N VAL A 45 -3.91 1.38 4.32
CA VAL A 45 -5.03 1.15 5.25
C VAL A 45 -5.07 2.21 6.35
N LEU A 46 -3.95 2.49 7.00
CA LEU A 46 -3.87 3.51 8.06
C LEU A 46 -4.24 4.90 7.54
N ASN A 47 -3.79 5.25 6.34
CA ASN A 47 -4.08 6.53 5.71
C ASN A 47 -5.58 6.68 5.37
N SER A 48 -6.21 5.60 4.90
CA SER A 48 -7.66 5.54 4.64
C SER A 48 -8.49 5.84 5.90
N VAL A 49 -8.02 5.35 7.05
CA VAL A 49 -8.65 5.56 8.35
C VAL A 49 -8.37 6.95 8.89
N ALA A 50 -7.14 7.44 8.75
CA ALA A 50 -6.71 8.75 9.22
C ALA A 50 -7.48 9.89 8.53
N VAL A 51 -7.62 9.81 7.21
CA VAL A 51 -8.39 10.78 6.40
C VAL A 51 -9.90 10.60 6.58
N GLY A 52 -10.34 9.39 6.95
CA GLY A 52 -11.75 9.05 7.05
C GLY A 52 -12.39 8.92 5.66
N SER A 53 -11.73 8.17 4.77
CA SER A 53 -12.14 8.02 3.37
C SER A 53 -13.54 7.41 3.22
N PRO A 54 -14.41 7.98 2.37
CA PRO A 54 -15.71 7.38 2.05
C PRO A 54 -15.53 6.05 1.30
N THR A 55 -14.43 5.90 0.55
CA THR A 55 -14.13 4.69 -0.24
C THR A 55 -13.31 3.63 0.52
N ARG A 56 -13.14 3.78 1.84
CA ARG A 56 -12.32 2.89 2.70
C ARG A 56 -12.52 1.40 2.47
N LYS A 57 -13.76 0.94 2.27
CA LYS A 57 -14.06 -0.49 2.03
C LYS A 57 -13.41 -0.97 0.74
N ARG A 58 -13.48 -0.17 -0.31
CA ARG A 58 -12.89 -0.47 -1.62
C ARG A 58 -11.36 -0.47 -1.53
N GLU A 59 -10.79 0.47 -0.79
CA GLU A 59 -9.35 0.51 -0.54
C GLU A 59 -8.87 -0.75 0.21
N TRP A 60 -9.59 -1.19 1.24
CA TRP A 60 -9.23 -2.39 2.00
C TRP A 60 -9.36 -3.67 1.17
N ILE A 61 -10.36 -3.74 0.29
CA ILE A 61 -10.48 -4.83 -0.68
C ILE A 61 -9.26 -4.85 -1.59
N TRP A 62 -8.85 -3.71 -2.15
CA TRP A 62 -7.67 -3.63 -3.02
C TRP A 62 -6.37 -3.96 -2.28
N VAL A 63 -6.24 -3.57 -1.01
CA VAL A 63 -5.13 -4.00 -0.15
C VAL A 63 -5.12 -5.52 0.01
N GLY A 64 -6.28 -6.13 0.29
CA GLY A 64 -6.43 -7.57 0.38
C GLY A 64 -6.09 -8.28 -0.93
N VAL A 65 -6.61 -7.78 -2.06
CA VAL A 65 -6.30 -8.28 -3.41
C VAL A 65 -4.80 -8.17 -3.70
N GLY A 66 -4.16 -7.05 -3.32
CA GLY A 66 -2.73 -6.86 -3.47
C GLY A 66 -1.92 -7.92 -2.72
N ALA A 67 -2.21 -8.09 -1.42
CA ALA A 67 -1.52 -9.06 -0.58
C ALA A 67 -1.74 -10.51 -1.05
N VAL A 68 -3.00 -10.90 -1.27
CA VAL A 68 -3.37 -12.26 -1.70
C VAL A 68 -2.82 -12.54 -3.10
N GLY A 69 -2.93 -11.60 -4.03
CA GLY A 69 -2.41 -11.73 -5.38
C GLY A 69 -0.90 -11.92 -5.41
N SER A 70 -0.16 -11.18 -4.57
CA SER A 70 1.30 -11.37 -4.44
C SER A 70 1.67 -12.75 -3.89
N VAL A 71 0.90 -13.28 -2.94
CA VAL A 71 1.10 -14.65 -2.41
C VAL A 71 0.83 -15.69 -3.50
N ILE A 72 -0.28 -15.56 -4.22
CA ILE A 72 -0.65 -16.49 -5.31
C ILE A 72 0.42 -16.48 -6.41
N LEU A 73 0.85 -15.30 -6.84
CA LEU A 73 1.92 -15.17 -7.84
C LEU A 73 3.25 -15.74 -7.34
N GLY A 74 3.59 -15.50 -6.06
CA GLY A 74 4.77 -16.09 -5.44
C GLY A 74 4.75 -17.62 -5.47
N LEU A 75 3.63 -18.24 -5.07
CA LEU A 75 3.46 -19.69 -5.11
C LEU A 75 3.49 -20.25 -6.54
N ALA A 76 2.87 -19.56 -7.49
CA ALA A 76 2.90 -19.94 -8.90
C ALA A 76 4.33 -19.94 -9.46
N LEU A 77 5.12 -18.92 -9.16
CA LEU A 77 6.53 -18.83 -9.57
C LEU A 77 7.37 -19.96 -8.96
N ILE A 78 7.15 -20.29 -7.68
CA ILE A 78 7.82 -21.41 -7.02
C ILE A 78 7.47 -22.73 -7.70
N SER A 79 6.20 -22.96 -8.00
CA SER A 79 5.77 -24.16 -8.71
C SER A 79 6.41 -24.26 -10.11
N LEU A 80 6.49 -23.16 -10.86
CA LEU A 80 7.10 -23.12 -12.19
C LEU A 80 8.61 -23.39 -12.14
N LEU A 81 9.29 -22.88 -11.10
CA LEU A 81 10.71 -23.11 -10.87
C LEU A 81 10.98 -24.57 -10.51
N ASN A 82 10.21 -25.15 -9.58
CA ASN A 82 10.36 -26.54 -9.15
C ASN A 82 10.08 -27.54 -10.28
N ASN A 83 9.16 -27.21 -11.18
CA ASN A 83 8.83 -28.02 -12.35
C ASN A 83 9.82 -27.84 -13.52
N GLY A 84 10.87 -27.01 -13.36
CA GLY A 84 11.91 -26.82 -14.36
C GLY A 84 11.50 -26.00 -15.60
N TYR A 85 10.32 -25.37 -15.59
CA TYR A 85 9.87 -24.50 -16.69
C TYR A 85 10.70 -23.20 -16.78
N LEU A 86 11.26 -22.76 -15.65
CA LEU A 86 12.15 -21.60 -15.55
C LEU A 86 13.56 -22.08 -15.25
N SER A 87 14.38 -22.25 -16.27
CA SER A 87 15.74 -22.81 -16.13
C SER A 87 16.84 -21.77 -16.32
N THR A 88 16.57 -20.70 -17.08
CA THR A 88 17.55 -19.64 -17.34
C THR A 88 17.36 -18.47 -16.39
N GLN A 89 18.47 -17.87 -15.94
CA GLN A 89 18.45 -16.67 -15.09
C GLN A 89 17.62 -15.53 -15.67
N ALA A 90 17.67 -15.30 -16.99
CA ALA A 90 16.87 -14.30 -17.67
C ALA A 90 15.35 -14.58 -17.53
N GLN A 91 14.93 -15.84 -17.68
CA GLN A 91 13.52 -16.23 -17.53
C GLN A 91 13.02 -15.96 -16.12
N ILE A 92 13.85 -16.25 -15.10
CA ILE A 92 13.53 -15.93 -13.70
C ILE A 92 13.37 -14.42 -13.54
N GLN A 93 14.30 -13.60 -14.03
CA GLN A 93 14.19 -12.14 -13.95
C GLN A 93 12.91 -11.59 -14.60
N TYR A 94 12.55 -12.09 -15.79
CA TYR A 94 11.30 -11.71 -16.44
C TYR A 94 10.07 -12.16 -15.64
N ALA A 95 10.12 -13.35 -15.04
CA ALA A 95 9.02 -13.85 -14.23
C ALA A 95 8.82 -13.02 -12.95
N LEU A 96 9.92 -12.51 -12.36
CA LEU A 96 9.86 -11.59 -11.22
C LEU A 96 9.25 -10.23 -11.57
N LEU A 97 9.38 -9.76 -12.82
CA LEU A 97 8.72 -8.51 -13.23
C LEU A 97 7.21 -8.58 -13.09
N VAL A 98 6.59 -9.77 -13.20
CA VAL A 98 5.15 -9.94 -13.01
C VAL A 98 4.73 -9.52 -11.59
N LEU A 99 5.53 -9.89 -10.57
CA LEU A 99 5.28 -9.46 -9.18
C LEU A 99 5.44 -7.95 -9.02
N VAL A 100 6.44 -7.35 -9.66
CA VAL A 100 6.67 -5.91 -9.62
C VAL A 100 5.50 -5.15 -10.25
N VAL A 101 5.07 -5.59 -11.44
CA VAL A 101 3.94 -5.00 -12.16
C VAL A 101 2.66 -5.12 -11.32
N TRP A 102 2.37 -6.30 -10.78
CA TRP A 102 1.20 -6.51 -9.93
C TRP A 102 1.16 -5.53 -8.74
N LYS A 103 2.27 -5.46 -8.00
CA LYS A 103 2.43 -4.59 -6.85
C LYS A 103 2.25 -3.12 -7.23
N LEU A 104 2.87 -2.68 -8.33
CA LEU A 104 2.74 -1.31 -8.82
C LEU A 104 1.30 -1.01 -9.27
N SER A 105 0.65 -1.92 -10.00
CA SER A 105 -0.74 -1.76 -10.42
C SER A 105 -1.65 -1.53 -9.22
N ILE A 106 -1.54 -2.36 -8.18
CA ILE A 106 -2.33 -2.21 -6.95
C ILE A 106 -1.98 -0.90 -6.23
N GLY A 107 -0.69 -0.57 -6.13
CA GLY A 107 -0.23 0.68 -5.52
C GLY A 107 -0.81 1.91 -6.21
N TYR A 108 -0.85 1.93 -7.55
CA TYR A 108 -1.42 3.03 -8.33
C TYR A 108 -2.95 3.11 -8.19
N VAL A 109 -3.64 1.96 -8.13
CA VAL A 109 -5.09 1.94 -7.86
C VAL A 109 -5.39 2.52 -6.48
N LEU A 110 -4.62 2.15 -5.45
CA LEU A 110 -4.78 2.71 -4.10
C LEU A 110 -4.42 4.20 -4.05
N TYR A 111 -3.35 4.60 -4.72
CA TYR A 111 -2.93 6.00 -4.83
C TYR A 111 -4.03 6.87 -5.46
N THR A 112 -4.60 6.45 -6.58
CA THR A 112 -5.64 7.22 -7.28
C THR A 112 -6.92 7.35 -6.46
N LEU A 113 -7.35 6.28 -5.78
CA LEU A 113 -8.48 6.31 -4.86
C LEU A 113 -8.24 7.30 -3.71
N GLN A 114 -7.09 7.22 -3.04
CA GLN A 114 -6.79 8.10 -1.91
C GLN A 114 -6.51 9.55 -2.32
N ASN A 115 -5.94 9.78 -3.51
CA ASN A 115 -5.61 11.13 -3.96
C ASN A 115 -6.86 12.01 -4.08
N SER A 116 -7.93 11.48 -4.68
CA SER A 116 -9.22 12.20 -4.78
C SER A 116 -9.79 12.56 -3.40
N THR A 117 -9.67 11.67 -2.42
CA THR A 117 -10.17 11.89 -1.06
C THR A 117 -9.31 12.91 -0.30
N ILE A 118 -7.99 12.88 -0.52
CA ILE A 118 -7.04 13.77 0.15
C ILE A 118 -7.14 15.20 -0.40
N GLU A 119 -7.40 15.37 -1.69
CA GLU A 119 -7.69 16.68 -2.27
C GLU A 119 -8.93 17.31 -1.63
N LEU A 120 -10.00 16.54 -1.44
CA LEU A 120 -11.18 16.99 -0.69
C LEU A 120 -10.83 17.29 0.78
N TYR A 121 -10.05 16.43 1.43
CA TYR A 121 -9.62 16.66 2.82
C TYR A 121 -8.85 17.98 2.99
N GLN A 122 -7.93 18.30 2.07
CA GLN A 122 -7.20 19.56 2.06
C GLN A 122 -8.11 20.75 1.74
N TYR A 123 -9.07 20.59 0.83
CA TYR A 123 -10.07 21.61 0.51
C TYR A 123 -10.88 22.02 1.76
N TYR A 124 -11.23 21.08 2.62
CA TYR A 124 -11.90 21.34 3.91
C TYR A 124 -10.95 21.77 5.05
N GLY A 125 -9.70 22.13 4.74
CA GLY A 125 -8.72 22.66 5.72
C GLY A 125 -7.90 21.57 6.44
N GLY A 126 -7.98 20.32 5.99
CA GLY A 126 -7.18 19.21 6.51
C GLY A 126 -5.69 19.39 6.22
N VAL A 127 -4.86 19.28 7.27
CA VAL A 127 -3.40 19.39 7.14
C VAL A 127 -2.77 17.99 7.08
N LEU A 128 -1.88 17.78 6.11
CA LEU A 128 -1.13 16.53 5.97
C LEU A 128 0.13 16.55 6.83
N ASN A 129 0.47 15.38 7.37
CA ASN A 129 1.64 15.18 8.19
C ASN A 129 2.93 15.24 7.37
N ARG A 130 3.90 16.01 7.89
CA ARG A 130 5.22 16.28 7.28
C ARG A 130 6.26 15.20 7.55
N PHE A 131 6.01 14.30 8.50
CA PHE A 131 6.97 13.25 8.89
C PHE A 131 6.93 12.00 7.99
N ALA A 132 5.97 11.93 7.08
CA ALA A 132 5.85 10.87 6.08
C ALA A 132 7.14 10.53 5.31
N PRO A 133 7.91 11.50 4.77
CA PRO A 133 9.19 11.23 4.14
C PRO A 133 10.16 10.45 5.03
N LEU A 134 10.28 10.84 6.30
CA LEU A 134 11.19 10.18 7.22
C LEU A 134 10.78 8.74 7.48
N VAL A 135 9.48 8.50 7.68
CA VAL A 135 8.98 7.13 7.91
C VAL A 135 9.11 6.26 6.66
N ALA A 136 8.88 6.82 5.46
CA ALA A 136 9.02 6.11 4.20
C ALA A 136 10.49 5.73 3.92
N LEU A 137 11.41 6.68 4.10
CA LEU A 137 12.83 6.47 3.88
C LEU A 137 13.45 5.57 4.95
N ALA A 138 13.16 5.80 6.23
CA ALA A 138 13.64 4.93 7.31
C ALA A 138 13.09 3.51 7.18
N GLY A 139 11.80 3.36 6.83
CA GLY A 139 11.18 2.07 6.57
C GLY A 139 11.84 1.33 5.41
N ALA A 140 12.08 2.04 4.29
CA ALA A 140 12.65 1.45 3.09
C ALA A 140 14.13 1.06 3.22
N PHE A 141 14.95 1.88 3.88
CA PHE A 141 16.40 1.68 3.91
C PHE A 141 16.92 1.01 5.18
N LEU A 142 16.32 1.29 6.34
CA LEU A 142 16.79 0.77 7.63
C LEU A 142 16.00 -0.47 8.05
N LEU A 143 14.67 -0.37 8.03
CA LEU A 143 13.81 -1.45 8.53
C LEU A 143 13.71 -2.63 7.56
N LYS A 144 13.76 -2.38 6.25
CA LYS A 144 13.73 -3.44 5.23
C LYS A 144 14.81 -4.50 5.48
N GLY A 145 16.04 -4.09 5.81
CA GLY A 145 17.14 -5.03 6.07
C GLY A 145 16.85 -5.96 7.25
N ILE A 146 16.21 -5.45 8.31
CA ILE A 146 15.85 -6.21 9.51
C ILE A 146 14.64 -7.12 9.23
N VAL A 147 13.62 -6.60 8.54
CA VAL A 147 12.43 -7.39 8.19
C VAL A 147 12.79 -8.57 7.29
N VAL A 148 13.74 -8.36 6.38
CA VAL A 148 14.23 -9.41 5.48
C VAL A 148 14.97 -10.52 6.23
N THR A 149 15.78 -10.20 7.25
CA THR A 149 16.51 -11.22 8.02
C THR A 149 15.60 -12.04 8.95
N LEU A 150 14.42 -11.53 9.28
CA LEU A 150 13.41 -12.22 10.08
C LEU A 150 12.60 -13.24 9.28
N VAL A 151 12.67 -13.22 7.95
CA VAL A 151 11.93 -14.12 7.07
C VAL A 151 12.86 -15.25 6.60
N PRO A 152 12.68 -16.49 7.09
CA PRO A 152 13.66 -17.58 6.95
C PRO A 152 13.79 -18.18 5.54
N ALA A 153 13.14 -17.63 4.52
CA ALA A 153 13.11 -18.20 3.18
C ALA A 153 13.45 -17.15 2.10
N THR A 154 14.49 -17.44 1.32
CA THR A 154 15.02 -16.64 0.20
C THR A 154 13.96 -16.24 -0.83
N LEU A 155 12.88 -17.02 -0.95
CA LEU A 155 11.77 -16.76 -1.88
C LEU A 155 10.70 -15.82 -1.30
N TRP A 156 10.50 -15.77 0.02
CA TRP A 156 9.57 -14.83 0.64
C TRP A 156 10.08 -13.39 0.59
N TYR A 157 11.38 -13.20 0.38
CA TYR A 157 11.97 -11.92 0.00
C TYR A 157 11.23 -11.30 -1.21
N LEU A 158 10.85 -12.11 -2.20
CA LEU A 158 10.21 -11.63 -3.42
C LEU A 158 8.75 -11.20 -3.20
N VAL A 159 8.08 -11.81 -2.22
CA VAL A 159 6.69 -11.48 -1.87
C VAL A 159 6.63 -10.30 -0.89
N VAL A 160 7.65 -10.13 -0.06
CA VAL A 160 7.72 -9.05 0.94
C VAL A 160 8.34 -7.78 0.36
N SER A 161 9.31 -7.88 -0.55
CA SER A 161 10.07 -6.73 -1.09
C SER A 161 9.33 -5.89 -2.13
#